data_AF-A0A0P0N5F9-F1
#
_entry.id   AF-A0A0P0N5F9-F1
#
_cell.length_a   1.000
_cell.length_b   1.000
_cell.length_c   1.000
_cell.angle_alpha   90.00
_cell.angle_beta   90.00
_cell.angle_gamma   90.00
#
_symmetry.space_group_name_H-M   'P 1'
#
loop_
_entity.id
_entity.type
_entity.pdbx_description
1 polymer ?
#
loop_
_entity_poly.entity_id
_entity_poly.type
_entity_poly.pdbx_seq_one_letter_code
_entity_poly.pdbx_strand_id
1 'polypeptide(L)' 'MAGSIDGLLEKLRGLGLEAAPEDGRLRIRGGRGFSLADLPRELLEELKTFEEIVVEAPEGYYFYFRRKDVEKLLEIKNG' A
#
# COMPACT_ATOMS: atom_id res chain seq x y z
N MET A 1 -8.31 -15.28 8.12
CA MET A 1 -7.27 -14.79 9.04
C MET A 1 -6.84 -13.43 8.53
N ALA A 2 -6.96 -12.37 9.34
CA ALA A 2 -6.29 -11.12 9.02
C ALA A 2 -4.78 -11.42 9.02
N GLY A 3 -4.08 -11.14 7.93
CA GLY A 3 -2.62 -11.27 7.90
C GLY A 3 -2.01 -10.41 8.99
N SER A 4 -0.98 -10.90 9.68
CA SER A 4 -0.24 -10.07 10.61
C SER A 4 0.41 -8.91 9.85
N ILE A 5 0.55 -7.75 10.51
CA ILE A 5 1.27 -6.60 9.97
C ILE A 5 2.65 -7.02 9.43
N ASP A 6 3.36 -7.88 10.16
CA ASP A 6 4.68 -8.39 9.77
C ASP A 6 4.64 -9.14 8.44
N GLY A 7 3.63 -9.98 8.22
CA GLY A 7 3.47 -10.72 6.97
C GLY A 7 3.17 -9.80 5.78
N LEU A 8 2.40 -8.73 5.99
CA LEU A 8 2.18 -7.70 4.97
C LEU A 8 3.49 -6.98 4.61
N LEU A 9 4.28 -6.59 5.62
CA LEU A 9 5.56 -5.93 5.41
C LEU A 9 6.56 -6.83 4.67
N GLU A 10 6.59 -8.13 4.96
CA GLU A 10 7.40 -9.10 4.22
C GLU A 10 6.99 -9.21 2.76
N LYS A 11 5.68 -9.26 2.46
CA LYS A 11 5.18 -9.28 1.07
C LYS A 11 5.56 -8.01 0.30
N LEU A 12 5.39 -6.84 0.91
CA LEU A 12 5.79 -5.56 0.31
C LEU A 12 7.30 -5.52 0.04
N ARG A 13 8.12 -6.01 0.98
CA ARG A 13 9.57 -6.17 0.80
C ARG A 13 9.90 -7.13 -0.35
N GLY A 14 9.16 -8.23 -0.49
CA GLY A 14 9.30 -9.15 -1.61
C GLY A 14 9.06 -8.52 -2.99
N LEU A 15 8.33 -7.40 -3.04
CA LEU A 15 8.12 -6.57 -4.23
C LEU A 15 9.17 -5.45 -4.38
N GLY A 16 10.18 -5.41 -3.52
CA GLY A 16 11.20 -4.35 -3.52
C GLY A 16 10.71 -3.03 -2.94
N LEU A 17 9.64 -3.05 -2.14
CA LEU A 17 9.10 -1.87 -1.47
C LEU A 17 9.56 -1.84 -0.01
N GLU A 18 9.89 -0.65 0.48
CA GLU A 18 10.09 -0.43 1.91
C GLU A 18 8.75 -0.01 2.52
N ALA A 19 8.32 -0.64 3.60
CA ALA A 19 7.09 -0.28 4.27
C ALA A 19 7.26 -0.31 5.78
N ALA A 20 6.59 0.63 6.46
CA ALA A 20 6.61 0.73 7.91
C ALA A 20 5.28 1.30 8.43
N PRO A 21 4.76 0.80 9.56
CA PRO A 21 3.66 1.45 10.25
C PRO A 21 4.16 2.74 10.92
N GLU A 22 3.42 3.84 10.76
CA GLU A 22 3.74 5.16 11.31
C GLU A 22 2.44 5.82 11.78
N ASP A 23 2.30 6.09 13.08
CA ASP A 23 1.15 6.80 13.68
C ASP A 23 -0.25 6.30 13.25
N GLY A 24 -0.44 4.97 13.21
CA GLY A 24 -1.70 4.34 12.82
C GLY A 24 -1.96 4.30 11.31
N ARG A 25 -0.95 4.64 10.51
CA ARG A 25 -0.96 4.62 9.05
C ARG A 25 0.12 3.66 8.56
N LEU A 26 0.07 3.33 7.27
CA LEU A 26 1.16 2.61 6.62
C LEU A 26 1.91 3.54 5.67
N ARG A 27 3.21 3.70 5.88
CA ARG A 27 4.08 4.35 4.91
C ARG A 27 4.70 3.30 4.01
N ILE A 28 4.66 3.53 2.70
CA ILE A 28 5.28 2.70 1.67
C ILE A 28 6.18 3.60 0.84
N ARG A 29 7.41 3.15 0.62
CA ARG A 29 8.37 3.80 -0.25
C ARG A 29 8.70 2.86 -1.40
N GLY A 30 8.46 3.34 -2.62
CA GLY A 30 8.71 2.60 -3.85
C GLY A 30 9.75 3.29 -4.73
N GLY A 31 10.12 2.61 -5.81
CA GLY A 31 10.96 3.19 -6.86
C GLY A 31 10.24 4.24 -7.71
N ARG A 32 10.95 4.79 -8.69
CA ARG A 32 10.38 5.79 -9.61
C ARG A 32 9.20 5.17 -10.38
N GLY A 33 8.07 5.87 -10.38
CA GLY A 33 6.86 5.45 -11.11
C GLY A 33 5.98 4.46 -10.35
N PHE A 34 6.35 4.06 -9.12
CA PHE A 34 5.50 3.21 -8.29
C PHE A 34 4.23 3.94 -7.83
N SER A 35 3.11 3.23 -7.89
CA SER A 35 1.82 3.62 -7.32
C SER A 35 1.17 2.41 -6.63
N LEU A 36 0.25 2.66 -5.68
CA LEU A 36 -0.56 1.58 -5.10
C LEU A 36 -1.31 0.78 -6.15
N ALA A 37 -1.69 1.40 -7.28
CA ALA A 37 -2.39 0.72 -8.37
C ALA A 37 -1.58 -0.44 -8.99
N ASP A 38 -0.25 -0.42 -8.86
CA ASP A 38 0.64 -1.46 -9.39
C ASP A 38 0.60 -2.73 -8.55
N LEU A 39 0.12 -2.65 -7.30
CA LEU A 39 0.10 -3.79 -6.40
C LEU A 39 -0.88 -4.89 -6.86
N PRO A 40 -0.55 -6.16 -6.58
CA PRO A 40 -1.50 -7.27 -6.70
C PRO A 40 -2.76 -7.02 -5.88
N ARG A 41 -3.89 -7.53 -6.37
CA ARG A 41 -5.20 -7.37 -5.71
C ARG A 41 -5.19 -7.87 -4.26
N GLU A 42 -4.61 -9.04 -4.03
CA GLU A 42 -4.49 -9.64 -2.69
C GLU A 42 -3.81 -8.71 -1.68
N LEU A 43 -2.76 -8.00 -2.11
CA LEU A 43 -2.09 -7.01 -1.29
C LEU A 43 -2.96 -5.77 -1.06
N LEU A 44 -3.71 -5.32 -2.06
CA LEU A 44 -4.65 -4.21 -1.90
C LEU A 44 -5.79 -4.54 -0.92
N GLU A 45 -6.27 -5.79 -0.88
CA GLU A 45 -7.26 -6.23 0.11
C GLU A 45 -6.71 -6.18 1.54
N GLU A 46 -5.43 -6.54 1.72
CA GLU A 46 -4.74 -6.41 3.02
C GLU A 46 -4.54 -4.93 3.38
N LEU A 47 -4.13 -4.10 2.42
CA LEU A 47 -3.92 -2.67 2.60
C LEU A 47 -5.20 -1.89 2.90
N LYS A 48 -6.37 -2.36 2.46
CA LYS A 48 -7.68 -1.78 2.80
C LYS A 48 -7.96 -1.74 4.31
N THR A 49 -7.21 -2.50 5.11
CA THR A 49 -7.35 -2.47 6.59
C THR A 49 -6.80 -1.20 7.23
N PHE A 50 -5.97 -0.43 6.53
CA PHE A 50 -5.46 0.85 7.01
C PHE A 50 -6.42 1.98 6.61
N GLU A 51 -6.66 2.89 7.56
CA GLU A 51 -7.46 4.09 7.29
C GLU A 51 -6.73 5.06 6.35
N GLU A 52 -5.39 5.11 6.46
CA GLU A 52 -4.54 5.91 5.59
C GLU A 52 -3.23 5.19 5.25
N ILE A 53 -2.83 5.32 3.99
CA ILE A 53 -1.57 4.84 3.44
C ILE A 53 -0.86 6.02 2.77
N VAL A 54 0.41 6.18 3.06
CA VAL A 54 1.26 7.21 2.47
C VAL A 54 2.26 6.54 1.55
N VAL A 55 2.26 6.89 0.28
CA VAL A 55 3.29 6.47 -0.67
C VAL A 55 4.30 7.59 -0.87
N GLU A 56 5.54 7.32 -0.51
CA GLU A 56 6.68 8.21 -0.75
C GLU A 56 7.33 7.89 -2.09
N ALA A 57 7.36 8.88 -2.98
CA ALA A 57 8.10 8.81 -4.23
C ALA A 57 9.58 9.19 -4.02
N PRO A 58 10.51 8.64 -4.81
CA PRO A 58 11.94 8.96 -4.72
C PRO A 58 12.26 10.46 -4.84
N GLU A 59 11.42 11.21 -5.55
CA GLU A 59 11.54 12.64 -5.75
C GLU A 59 11.12 13.49 -4.53
N GLY A 60 10.74 12.84 -3.42
CA GLY A 60 10.33 13.52 -2.17
C GLY A 60 8.86 13.95 -2.13
N TYR A 61 8.05 13.50 -3.10
CA TYR A 61 6.60 13.68 -3.09
C TYR A 61 5.91 12.59 -2.28
N TYR A 62 4.78 12.95 -1.69
CA TYR A 62 3.94 12.04 -0.91
C TYR A 62 2.54 11.97 -1.53
N PHE A 63 2.06 10.76 -1.75
CA PHE A 63 0.69 10.48 -2.16
C PHE A 63 -0.07 9.87 -0.99
N TYR A 64 -1.17 10.49 -0.63
CA TYR A 64 -2.02 10.05 0.46
C TYR A 64 -3.21 9.29 -0.10
N PHE A 65 -3.38 8.05 0.35
CA PHE A 65 -4.48 7.19 -0.01
C PHE A 65 -5.28 6.88 1.24
N ARG A 66 -6.57 7.20 1.20
CA ARG A 66 -7.50 6.73 2.22
C ARG A 66 -7.97 5.33 1.87
N ARG A 67 -8.53 4.63 2.85
CA ARG A 67 -9.22 3.36 2.65
C ARG A 67 -10.12 3.32 1.41
N LYS A 68 -10.93 4.36 1.20
CA LYS A 68 -11.84 4.49 0.05
C LYS A 68 -11.12 4.53 -1.30
N ASP A 69 -9.89 5.02 -1.35
CA ASP A 69 -9.11 5.05 -2.58
C ASP A 69 -8.60 3.64 -2.91
N VAL A 70 -8.20 2.86 -1.90
CA VAL A 70 -7.86 1.44 -2.05
C VAL A 70 -9.08 0.62 -2.50
N GLU A 71 -10.26 0.90 -1.94
CA GLU A 71 -11.52 0.28 -2.35
C GLU A 71 -11.81 0.52 -3.84
N LYS A 72 -11.66 1.76 -4.32
CA LYS A 72 -11.79 2.08 -5.75
C LYS A 72 -10.77 1.36 -6.62
N LEU A 73 -9.52 1.24 -6.17
CA LEU A 73 -8.48 0.48 -6.90
C LEU A 73 -8.86 -1.00 -7.03
N LEU A 74 -9.45 -1.59 -5.98
CA LEU A 74 -9.96 -2.95 -6.00
C LEU A 74 -11.16 -3.10 -6.95
N GLU A 75 -12.10 -2.14 -6.95
CA GLU A 75 -13.22 -2.13 -7.90
C GLU A 75 -12.73 -2.09 -9.34
N ILE A 76 -11.76 -1.22 -9.66
CA ILE A 76 -11.18 -1.11 -11.01
C ILE A 76 -10.51 -2.42 -11.43
N LYS A 77 -9.81 -3.13 -10.53
CA LYS A 77 -9.18 -4.43 -10.83
C LYS A 77 -10.17 -5.60 -10.97
N ASN A 78 -11.46 -5.40 -10.69
CA ASN A 78 -12.52 -6.40 -10.93
C ASN A 78 -13.18 -6.30 -12.31
N GLY A 79 -13.04 -5.14 -12.99
CA GLY A 79 -13.57 -4.90 -14.33
C GLY A 79 -12.60 -5.33 -15.41
#